data_AF-D2JWA8-F1
#
_entry.id   AF-D2JWA8-F1
#
_cell.length_a   1.000
_cell.length_b   1.000
_cell.length_c   1.000
_cell.angle_alpha   90.00
_cell.angle_beta   90.00
_cell.angle_gamma   90.00
#
_symmetry.space_group_name_H-M   'P 1'
#
loop_
_entity.id
_entity.type
_entity.pdbx_description
1 polymer ?
#
loop_
_entity_poly.entity_id
_entity_poly.type
_entity_poly.pdbx_seq_one_letter_code
_entity_poly.pdbx_strand_id
1 'polypeptide(L)'
;IGAANNLLAAMIDNHIQQGNELGIDPRRIIWRRAVDMNDRQLRNIIDGLGSKADGTPRQDGFDITVASEVMAILCLSKDISDLKERLSRIVIGYTYDNTPVRAADLKAQGAMAALLKDAIKPNLVQTLEGTPAFIHGGPFANIAHGCNSVTATRLALKLGDYAITEAGFGADLGAEKFLDIKCRMAGLRPDAVVIVATVRALKHHGGALKEDLNKEDLTALEKGLPNLLQHVDNITNVYKLPCVVAINAFPTDTEAEIRLVKEKCEEAGVHVALSEV
;
A
#
# COMPACT_ATOMS: atom_id res chain seq x y z
N ILE A 1 13.74 -6.17 -3.10
CA ILE A 1 12.40 -6.81 -3.03
C ILE A 1 12.20 -7.82 -4.15
N GLY A 2 12.19 -7.39 -5.42
CA GLY A 2 12.05 -8.33 -6.56
C GLY A 2 13.05 -9.50 -6.53
N ALA A 3 14.31 -9.24 -6.17
CA ALA A 3 15.32 -10.29 -5.99
C ALA A 3 14.91 -11.35 -4.93
N ALA A 4 14.40 -10.93 -3.77
CA ALA A 4 13.95 -11.86 -2.72
C ALA A 4 12.70 -12.63 -3.15
N ASN A 5 11.76 -11.97 -3.84
CA ASN A 5 10.56 -12.61 -4.39
C ASN A 5 10.92 -13.72 -5.40
N ASN A 6 11.82 -13.39 -6.33
CA ASN A 6 12.21 -14.29 -7.41
C ASN A 6 13.18 -15.37 -6.94
N LEU A 7 13.96 -15.12 -5.87
CA LEU A 7 14.69 -16.18 -5.16
C LEU A 7 13.72 -17.24 -4.62
N LEU A 8 12.64 -16.82 -3.95
CA LEU A 8 11.64 -17.77 -3.44
C LEU A 8 10.99 -18.56 -4.59
N ALA A 9 10.61 -17.90 -5.68
CA ALA A 9 10.08 -18.57 -6.87
C ALA A 9 11.08 -19.61 -7.44
N ALA A 10 12.36 -19.24 -7.56
CA ALA A 10 13.40 -20.15 -8.03
C ALA A 10 13.62 -21.34 -7.07
N MET A 11 13.56 -21.11 -5.75
CA MET A 11 13.68 -22.18 -4.75
C MET A 11 12.50 -23.15 -4.78
N ILE A 12 11.29 -22.68 -5.07
CA ILE A 12 10.09 -23.52 -5.24
C ILE A 12 10.29 -24.49 -6.41
N ASP A 13 10.59 -23.95 -7.59
CA ASP A 13 10.74 -24.77 -8.79
C ASP A 13 11.97 -25.69 -8.72
N ASN A 14 13.07 -25.21 -8.11
CA ASN A 14 14.23 -26.06 -7.85
C ASN A 14 13.90 -27.21 -6.88
N HIS A 15 13.15 -26.96 -5.81
CA HIS A 15 12.74 -28.03 -4.88
C HIS A 15 11.94 -29.12 -5.59
N ILE A 16 11.00 -28.73 -6.46
CA ILE A 16 10.23 -29.66 -7.28
C ILE A 16 11.17 -30.46 -8.20
N GLN A 17 12.08 -29.79 -8.89
CA GLN A 17 13.04 -30.41 -9.80
C GLN A 17 13.97 -31.42 -9.12
N GLN A 18 14.39 -31.14 -7.88
CA GLN A 18 15.35 -31.96 -7.14
C GLN A 18 14.71 -33.15 -6.39
N GLY A 19 13.40 -33.36 -6.52
CA GLY A 19 12.72 -34.54 -5.97
C GLY A 19 11.38 -34.26 -5.30
N ASN A 20 11.02 -32.98 -5.12
CA ASN A 20 9.73 -32.56 -4.57
C ASN A 20 9.36 -33.25 -3.24
N GLU A 21 10.30 -33.37 -2.30
CA GLU A 21 10.09 -34.07 -1.02
C GLU A 21 8.93 -33.51 -0.17
N LEU A 22 8.55 -32.25 -0.43
CA LEU A 22 7.42 -31.59 0.23
C LEU A 22 6.08 -31.92 -0.43
N GLY A 23 6.07 -32.63 -1.56
CA GLY A 23 4.85 -33.01 -2.28
C GLY A 23 4.07 -31.81 -2.82
N ILE A 24 4.74 -30.72 -3.20
CA ILE A 24 4.11 -29.51 -3.76
C ILE A 24 3.40 -29.90 -5.06
N ASP A 25 2.11 -29.54 -5.18
CA ASP A 25 1.38 -29.67 -6.44
C ASP A 25 1.68 -28.44 -7.32
N PRO A 26 2.37 -28.59 -8.48
CA PRO A 26 2.74 -27.44 -9.32
C PRO A 26 1.53 -26.65 -9.83
N ARG A 27 0.34 -27.24 -9.83
CA ARG A 27 -0.93 -26.60 -10.23
C ARG A 27 -1.54 -25.73 -9.13
N ARG A 28 -1.02 -25.83 -7.90
CA ARG A 28 -1.54 -25.16 -6.70
C ARG A 28 -0.50 -24.26 -6.05
N ILE A 29 0.52 -23.87 -6.80
CA ILE A 29 1.42 -22.79 -6.42
C ILE A 29 0.64 -21.48 -6.54
N ILE A 30 0.60 -20.71 -5.46
CA ILE A 30 -0.02 -19.38 -5.43
C ILE A 30 1.04 -18.27 -5.50
N TRP A 31 2.30 -18.60 -5.21
CA TRP A 31 3.41 -17.67 -5.31
C TRP A 31 3.75 -17.36 -6.77
N ARG A 32 3.66 -16.09 -7.15
CA ARG A 32 3.97 -15.58 -8.49
C ARG A 32 5.36 -14.93 -8.53
N ARG A 33 5.93 -14.83 -9.72
CA ARG A 33 7.17 -14.06 -9.96
C ARG A 33 6.88 -12.56 -9.95
N ALA A 34 7.91 -11.74 -9.90
CA ALA A 34 7.74 -10.29 -9.88
C ALA A 34 8.77 -9.54 -10.72
N VAL A 35 8.34 -8.46 -11.37
CA VAL A 35 9.19 -7.52 -12.12
C VAL A 35 8.64 -6.11 -12.00
N ASP A 36 9.51 -5.11 -11.85
CA ASP A 36 9.08 -3.71 -11.75
C ASP A 36 8.98 -3.04 -13.13
N MET A 37 8.09 -3.58 -13.96
CA MET A 37 7.80 -3.10 -15.32
C MET A 37 6.32 -3.28 -15.62
N ASN A 38 5.75 -2.36 -16.39
CA ASN A 38 4.37 -2.48 -16.89
C ASN A 38 4.30 -3.44 -18.08
N ASP A 39 4.60 -4.72 -17.83
CA ASP A 39 4.64 -5.76 -18.86
C ASP A 39 3.40 -6.66 -18.81
N ARG A 40 2.45 -6.41 -19.72
CA ARG A 40 1.22 -7.20 -19.81
C ARG A 40 1.48 -8.64 -20.32
N GLN A 41 2.60 -8.89 -21.00
CA GLN A 41 2.90 -10.17 -21.63
C GLN A 41 3.18 -11.27 -20.61
N LEU A 42 3.67 -10.88 -19.42
CA LEU A 42 4.03 -11.80 -18.35
C LEU A 42 2.88 -12.14 -17.39
N ARG A 43 1.66 -11.63 -17.63
CA ARG A 43 0.51 -11.88 -16.74
C ARG A 43 0.16 -13.36 -16.61
N ASN A 44 0.23 -14.10 -17.72
CA ASN A 44 -0.04 -15.54 -17.77
C ASN A 44 1.00 -16.19 -18.66
N ILE A 45 1.79 -17.09 -18.10
CA ILE A 45 2.85 -17.81 -18.82
C ILE A 45 2.77 -19.31 -18.53
N ILE A 46 3.47 -20.08 -19.35
CA ILE A 46 3.88 -21.45 -19.02
C ILE A 46 5.40 -21.43 -18.98
N ASP A 47 5.98 -21.87 -17.86
CA ASP A 47 7.41 -21.95 -17.64
C ASP A 47 7.86 -23.41 -17.44
N GLY A 48 9.15 -23.63 -17.18
CA GLY A 48 9.70 -24.98 -17.02
C GLY A 48 9.61 -25.85 -18.28
N LEU A 49 9.50 -25.23 -19.46
CA LEU A 49 9.50 -25.90 -20.76
C LEU A 49 10.93 -26.28 -21.18
N GLY A 50 11.05 -27.17 -22.17
CA GLY A 50 12.33 -27.64 -22.69
C GLY A 50 12.59 -29.10 -22.35
N SER A 51 13.82 -29.43 -22.01
CA SER A 51 14.24 -30.75 -21.58
C SER A 51 13.90 -31.01 -20.11
N LYS A 52 14.02 -32.26 -19.67
CA LYS A 52 13.88 -32.63 -18.25
C LYS A 52 14.84 -31.86 -17.33
N ALA A 53 15.99 -31.41 -17.85
CA ALA A 53 16.95 -30.64 -17.07
C ALA A 53 16.53 -29.17 -16.86
N ASP A 54 15.60 -28.66 -17.68
CA ASP A 54 15.18 -27.25 -17.68
C ASP A 54 14.06 -26.96 -16.67
N GLY A 55 13.34 -27.98 -16.19
CA GLY A 55 12.38 -27.86 -15.12
C GLY A 55 11.14 -28.76 -15.25
N THR A 56 10.10 -28.41 -14.49
CA THR A 56 8.78 -29.05 -14.54
C THR A 56 7.76 -28.06 -15.10
N PRO A 57 7.09 -28.35 -16.22
CA PRO A 57 6.12 -27.44 -16.81
C PRO A 57 4.97 -27.09 -15.87
N ARG A 58 4.67 -25.80 -15.70
CA ARG A 58 3.47 -25.33 -14.98
C ARG A 58 2.97 -24.00 -15.49
N GLN A 59 1.74 -23.64 -15.10
CA GLN A 59 1.24 -22.28 -15.29
C GLN A 59 1.84 -21.36 -14.23
N ASP A 60 2.19 -20.14 -14.64
CA ASP A 60 2.72 -19.12 -13.75
C ASP A 60 2.33 -17.72 -14.24
N GLY A 61 2.78 -16.69 -13.53
CA GLY A 61 2.75 -15.33 -14.03
C GLY A 61 3.60 -14.39 -13.17
N PHE A 62 3.71 -13.17 -13.66
CA PHE A 62 4.37 -12.10 -12.96
C PHE A 62 3.36 -11.09 -12.44
N ASP A 63 3.68 -10.52 -11.28
CA ASP A 63 3.07 -9.30 -10.78
C ASP A 63 4.09 -8.16 -10.80
N ILE A 64 3.60 -6.92 -10.76
CA ILE A 64 4.50 -5.78 -10.55
C ILE A 64 5.12 -5.85 -9.15
N THR A 65 6.41 -5.54 -8.98
CA THR A 65 7.15 -5.80 -7.73
C THR A 65 6.47 -5.26 -6.46
N VAL A 66 5.80 -4.11 -6.54
CA VAL A 66 5.08 -3.49 -5.42
C VAL A 66 3.84 -4.28 -4.95
N ALA A 67 3.34 -5.21 -5.77
CA ALA A 67 2.24 -6.12 -5.44
C ALA A 67 2.68 -7.37 -4.66
N SER A 68 3.99 -7.65 -4.61
CA SER A 68 4.55 -8.81 -3.89
C SER A 68 4.23 -8.75 -2.40
N GLU A 69 3.91 -9.90 -1.79
CA GLU A 69 3.78 -10.02 -0.33
C GLU A 69 5.09 -9.63 0.39
N VAL A 70 6.25 -9.78 -0.27
CA VAL A 70 7.54 -9.31 0.25
C VAL A 70 7.54 -7.80 0.49
N MET A 71 6.88 -7.01 -0.38
CA MET A 71 6.73 -5.56 -0.18
C MET A 71 5.88 -5.27 1.05
N ALA A 72 4.73 -5.93 1.19
CA ALA A 72 3.86 -5.76 2.35
C ALA A 72 4.56 -6.15 3.67
N ILE A 73 5.29 -7.27 3.65
CA ILE A 73 6.08 -7.75 4.78
C ILE A 73 7.19 -6.75 5.14
N LEU A 74 7.94 -6.23 4.16
CA LEU A 74 8.95 -5.20 4.41
C LEU A 74 8.33 -3.95 5.05
N CYS A 75 7.16 -3.52 4.57
CA CYS A 75 6.49 -2.34 5.10
C CYS A 75 5.92 -2.54 6.50
N LEU A 76 5.57 -3.77 6.91
CA LEU A 76 5.03 -4.06 8.25
C LEU A 76 6.07 -4.57 9.26
N SER A 77 7.30 -4.81 8.81
CA SER A 77 8.37 -5.31 9.68
C SER A 77 8.93 -4.20 10.57
N LYS A 78 9.14 -4.50 11.85
CA LYS A 78 9.75 -3.54 12.81
C LYS A 78 11.29 -3.59 12.82
N ASP A 79 11.87 -4.73 12.46
CA ASP A 79 13.31 -4.98 12.42
C ASP A 79 13.62 -6.20 11.52
N ILE A 80 14.91 -6.52 11.32
CA ILE A 80 15.34 -7.61 10.45
C ILE A 80 14.94 -9.00 10.97
N SER A 81 14.77 -9.15 12.29
CA SER A 81 14.35 -10.42 12.89
C SER A 81 12.86 -10.67 12.62
N ASP A 82 12.02 -9.65 12.84
CA ASP A 82 10.60 -9.66 12.48
C ASP A 82 10.39 -9.83 10.98
N LEU A 83 11.22 -9.19 10.14
CA LEU A 83 11.21 -9.40 8.69
C LEU A 83 11.43 -10.87 8.35
N LYS A 84 12.50 -11.48 8.87
CA LYS A 84 12.83 -12.89 8.61
C LYS A 84 11.72 -13.83 9.09
N GLU A 85 11.12 -13.55 10.25
CA GLU A 85 10.01 -14.33 10.79
C GLU A 85 8.73 -14.22 9.95
N ARG A 86 8.42 -13.02 9.45
CA ARG A 86 7.28 -12.80 8.55
C ARG A 86 7.49 -13.52 7.22
N LEU A 87 8.67 -13.41 6.63
CA LEU A 87 9.03 -14.11 5.40
C LEU A 87 8.89 -15.63 5.55
N SER A 88 9.22 -16.20 6.72
CA SER A 88 9.08 -17.63 6.95
C SER A 88 7.64 -18.11 6.97
N ARG A 89 6.68 -17.22 7.26
CA ARG A 89 5.24 -17.55 7.34
C ARG A 89 4.51 -17.52 6.01
N ILE A 90 5.10 -16.94 4.96
CA ILE A 90 4.53 -16.88 3.60
C ILE A 90 4.08 -18.28 3.17
N VAL A 91 2.83 -18.41 2.74
CA VAL A 91 2.32 -19.62 2.09
C VAL A 91 2.58 -19.51 0.60
N ILE A 92 3.30 -20.47 0.04
CA ILE A 92 3.72 -20.46 -1.37
C ILE A 92 2.78 -21.24 -2.29
N GLY A 93 2.01 -22.16 -1.72
CA GLY A 93 1.19 -23.10 -2.45
C GLY A 93 0.74 -24.25 -1.56
N TYR A 94 0.25 -25.31 -2.19
CA TYR A 94 -0.32 -26.45 -1.51
C TYR A 94 0.27 -27.75 -2.05
N THR A 95 0.31 -28.75 -1.19
CA THR A 95 0.61 -30.13 -1.57
C THR A 95 -0.57 -30.78 -2.32
N TYR A 96 -0.35 -31.99 -2.86
CA TYR A 96 -1.42 -32.79 -3.49
C TYR A 96 -2.58 -33.13 -2.55
N ASP A 97 -2.32 -33.27 -1.24
CA ASP A 97 -3.32 -33.53 -0.19
C ASP A 97 -3.88 -32.24 0.44
N ASN A 98 -3.64 -31.07 -0.16
CA ASN A 98 -4.19 -29.77 0.26
C ASN A 98 -3.60 -29.20 1.57
N THR A 99 -2.38 -29.59 1.92
CA THR A 99 -1.64 -29.01 3.05
C THR A 99 -0.87 -27.77 2.57
N PRO A 100 -0.93 -26.63 3.29
CA PRO A 100 -0.20 -25.42 2.91
C PRO A 100 1.31 -25.61 3.09
N VAL A 101 2.08 -25.21 2.08
CA VAL A 101 3.55 -25.19 2.13
C VAL A 101 4.03 -23.75 2.31
N ARG A 102 4.98 -23.54 3.22
CA ARG A 102 5.51 -22.23 3.58
C ARG A 102 6.93 -22.02 3.05
N ALA A 103 7.35 -20.75 2.96
CA ALA A 103 8.73 -20.41 2.64
C ALA A 103 9.75 -20.98 3.66
N ALA A 104 9.33 -21.18 4.92
CA ALA A 104 10.13 -21.86 5.95
C ALA A 104 10.45 -23.32 5.61
N ASP A 105 9.52 -24.04 4.96
CA ASP A 105 9.70 -25.45 4.60
C ASP A 105 10.78 -25.59 3.53
N LEU A 106 10.95 -24.55 2.70
CA LEU A 106 12.05 -24.41 1.73
C LEU A 106 13.31 -23.76 2.33
N LYS A 107 13.30 -23.38 3.61
CA LYS A 107 14.41 -22.68 4.30
C LYS A 107 14.81 -21.36 3.61
N ALA A 108 13.89 -20.70 2.91
CA ALA A 108 14.18 -19.53 2.08
C ALA A 108 14.35 -18.21 2.87
N GLN A 109 13.72 -18.11 4.05
CA GLN A 109 13.58 -16.88 4.81
C GLN A 109 14.91 -16.20 5.16
N GLY A 110 15.95 -16.99 5.44
CA GLY A 110 17.27 -16.44 5.79
C GLY A 110 17.93 -15.74 4.60
N ALA A 111 17.91 -16.38 3.43
CA ALA A 111 18.47 -15.83 2.21
C ALA A 111 17.66 -14.64 1.69
N MET A 112 16.32 -14.70 1.77
CA MET A 112 15.45 -13.57 1.46
C MET A 112 15.73 -12.37 2.38
N ALA A 113 15.87 -12.60 3.69
CA ALA A 113 16.20 -11.54 4.65
C ALA A 113 17.59 -10.93 4.37
N ALA A 114 18.57 -11.75 3.96
CA ALA A 114 19.90 -11.26 3.58
C ALA A 114 19.84 -10.31 2.37
N LEU A 115 19.05 -10.65 1.33
CA LEU A 115 18.81 -9.78 0.18
C LEU A 115 18.08 -8.47 0.51
N LEU A 116 17.43 -8.40 1.68
CA LEU A 116 16.68 -7.22 2.14
C LEU A 116 17.39 -6.48 3.29
N LYS A 117 18.59 -6.91 3.70
CA LYS A 117 19.32 -6.39 4.86
C LYS A 117 19.54 -4.88 4.81
N ASP A 118 19.90 -4.35 3.65
CA ASP A 118 20.06 -2.90 3.48
C ASP A 118 18.75 -2.24 3.07
N ALA A 119 17.90 -2.96 2.34
CA ALA A 119 16.61 -2.47 1.88
C ALA A 119 15.57 -2.24 2.98
N ILE A 120 15.77 -2.74 4.21
CA ILE A 120 14.91 -2.45 5.37
C ILE A 120 15.23 -1.09 6.02
N LYS A 121 16.35 -0.45 5.67
CA LYS A 121 16.78 0.83 6.22
C LYS A 121 16.03 1.97 5.51
N PRO A 122 15.30 2.84 6.23
CA PRO A 122 14.64 4.01 5.63
C PRO A 122 15.60 4.92 4.87
N ASN A 123 15.19 5.41 3.70
CA ASN A 123 15.99 6.34 2.90
C ASN A 123 15.66 7.78 3.30
N LEU A 124 16.65 8.53 3.77
CA LEU A 124 16.53 9.95 4.06
C LEU A 124 16.76 10.78 2.79
N VAL A 125 15.83 11.68 2.52
CA VAL A 125 15.92 12.73 1.50
C VAL A 125 15.43 14.05 2.11
N GLN A 126 15.29 15.10 1.29
CA GLN A 126 14.74 16.38 1.73
C GLN A 126 13.72 16.93 0.71
N THR A 127 12.79 17.76 1.19
CA THR A 127 11.89 18.56 0.34
C THR A 127 12.65 19.71 -0.33
N LEU A 128 11.99 20.49 -1.19
CA LEU A 128 12.56 21.69 -1.82
C LEU A 128 13.04 22.74 -0.80
N GLU A 129 12.41 22.78 0.38
CA GLU A 129 12.73 23.71 1.46
C GLU A 129 13.68 23.12 2.52
N GLY A 130 14.24 21.94 2.25
CA GLY A 130 15.20 21.29 3.16
C GLY A 130 14.58 20.52 4.32
N THR A 131 13.25 20.34 4.35
CA THR A 131 12.60 19.52 5.38
C THR A 131 12.99 18.05 5.21
N PRO A 132 13.48 17.36 6.26
CA PRO A 132 13.81 15.94 6.19
C PRO A 132 12.59 15.08 5.83
N ALA A 133 12.76 14.14 4.89
CA ALA A 133 11.69 13.24 4.47
C ALA A 133 12.21 11.80 4.32
N PHE A 134 11.45 10.82 4.80
CA PHE A 134 11.75 9.41 4.57
C PHE A 134 10.90 8.83 3.44
N ILE A 135 11.55 8.27 2.42
CA ILE A 135 10.87 7.53 1.35
C ILE A 135 11.23 6.05 1.48
N HIS A 136 10.30 5.23 1.94
CA HIS A 136 10.58 3.82 2.22
C HIS A 136 9.34 2.93 2.18
N GLY A 137 9.39 1.90 1.33
CA GLY A 137 8.26 1.01 1.07
C GLY A 137 7.23 1.62 0.12
N GLY A 138 6.34 0.77 -0.39
CA GLY A 138 5.28 1.18 -1.30
C GLY A 138 4.42 -0.01 -1.72
N PRO A 139 3.66 -0.63 -0.81
CA PRO A 139 2.73 -1.69 -1.14
C PRO A 139 1.48 -1.10 -1.80
N PHE A 140 0.79 -1.90 -2.59
CA PHE A 140 -0.54 -1.53 -3.06
C PHE A 140 -1.53 -1.28 -1.92
N ALA A 141 -2.52 -0.42 -2.17
CA ALA A 141 -3.57 -0.08 -1.21
C ALA A 141 -4.87 -0.88 -1.41
N ASN A 142 -4.95 -1.76 -2.43
CA ASN A 142 -6.07 -2.66 -2.65
C ASN A 142 -5.81 -4.05 -2.04
N ILE A 143 -4.82 -4.79 -2.56
CA ILE A 143 -4.42 -6.13 -2.10
C ILE A 143 -3.52 -6.11 -0.86
N ALA A 144 -3.03 -4.93 -0.47
CA ALA A 144 -2.25 -4.69 0.73
C ALA A 144 -2.69 -3.38 1.41
N HIS A 145 -1.91 -2.88 2.35
CA HIS A 145 -2.31 -1.80 3.27
C HIS A 145 -1.94 -0.39 2.79
N GLY A 146 -1.25 -0.23 1.67
CA GLY A 146 -1.09 1.09 1.03
C GLY A 146 -0.28 2.14 1.81
N CYS A 147 0.58 1.75 2.76
CA CYS A 147 1.34 2.69 3.58
C CYS A 147 2.85 2.52 3.37
N ASN A 148 3.62 3.57 3.63
CA ASN A 148 5.07 3.47 3.80
C ASN A 148 5.42 2.56 5.00
N SER A 149 6.70 2.19 5.12
CA SER A 149 7.13 1.24 6.14
C SER A 149 6.93 1.70 7.59
N VAL A 150 6.72 0.73 8.49
CA VAL A 150 6.70 0.91 9.94
C VAL A 150 8.04 1.46 10.45
N THR A 151 9.17 0.98 9.92
CA THR A 151 10.50 1.47 10.32
C THR A 151 10.67 2.96 10.05
N ALA A 152 10.25 3.45 8.87
CA ALA A 152 10.32 4.88 8.54
C ALA A 152 9.41 5.74 9.43
N THR A 153 8.14 5.32 9.62
CA THR A 153 7.22 6.07 10.50
C THR A 153 7.73 6.11 11.95
N ARG A 154 8.24 4.99 12.49
CA ARG A 154 8.81 4.96 13.84
C ARG A 154 10.06 5.83 13.96
N LEU A 155 10.90 5.85 12.93
CA LEU A 155 12.10 6.69 12.92
C LEU A 155 11.73 8.18 12.89
N ALA A 156 10.77 8.57 12.05
CA ALA A 156 10.24 9.94 12.01
C ALA A 156 9.69 10.38 13.38
N LEU A 157 8.87 9.54 14.02
CA LEU A 157 8.32 9.79 15.37
C LEU A 157 9.39 9.89 16.47
N LYS A 158 10.60 9.37 16.24
CA LYS A 158 11.70 9.46 17.21
C LYS A 158 12.64 10.63 16.98
N LEU A 159 12.66 11.18 15.77
CA LEU A 159 13.59 12.25 15.38
C LEU A 159 12.93 13.62 15.24
N GLY A 160 11.63 13.67 14.96
CA GLY A 160 10.88 14.92 14.83
C GLY A 160 9.79 15.05 15.89
N ASP A 161 9.39 16.30 16.16
CA ASP A 161 8.26 16.61 17.04
C ASP A 161 6.92 16.22 16.39
N TYR A 162 6.85 16.26 15.06
CA TYR A 162 5.72 15.82 14.25
C TYR A 162 6.19 14.87 13.15
N ALA A 163 5.45 13.78 12.94
CA ALA A 163 5.67 12.84 11.84
C ALA A 163 4.43 12.79 10.94
N ILE A 164 4.52 13.46 9.78
CA ILE A 164 3.46 13.43 8.77
C ILE A 164 3.67 12.21 7.87
N THR A 165 2.61 11.41 7.70
CA THR A 165 2.61 10.22 6.84
C THR A 165 1.26 10.12 6.13
N GLU A 166 1.22 9.35 5.05
CA GLU A 166 0.02 9.14 4.24
C GLU A 166 -0.28 7.66 4.01
N ALA A 167 -1.46 7.39 3.46
CA ALA A 167 -1.89 6.09 2.96
C ALA A 167 -2.57 6.26 1.60
N GLY A 168 -2.40 5.28 0.70
CA GLY A 168 -2.91 5.36 -0.66
C GLY A 168 -4.44 5.21 -0.78
N PHE A 169 -5.01 5.77 -1.85
CA PHE A 169 -6.46 5.91 -2.10
C PHE A 169 -7.17 6.80 -1.08
N GLY A 170 -8.51 6.69 -0.99
CA GLY A 170 -9.34 7.44 -0.04
C GLY A 170 -9.28 6.88 1.38
N ALA A 171 -9.93 7.56 2.33
CA ALA A 171 -9.94 7.15 3.73
C ALA A 171 -10.69 5.82 3.97
N ASP A 172 -11.57 5.43 3.04
CA ASP A 172 -12.27 4.14 3.01
C ASP A 172 -11.35 2.93 2.77
N LEU A 173 -10.18 3.15 2.16
CA LEU A 173 -9.18 2.09 1.93
C LEU A 173 -7.87 2.38 2.65
N GLY A 174 -7.24 3.51 2.36
CA GLY A 174 -5.92 3.85 2.89
C GLY A 174 -5.94 4.09 4.39
N ALA A 175 -6.82 4.99 4.85
CA ALA A 175 -6.89 5.33 6.27
C ALA A 175 -7.42 4.16 7.11
N GLU A 176 -8.46 3.45 6.66
CA GLU A 176 -8.93 2.20 7.28
C GLU A 176 -7.76 1.22 7.49
N LYS A 177 -7.02 0.86 6.43
CA LYS A 177 -5.91 -0.09 6.55
C LYS A 177 -4.73 0.47 7.35
N PHE A 178 -4.50 1.78 7.32
CA PHE A 178 -3.50 2.41 8.18
C PHE A 178 -3.86 2.25 9.66
N LEU A 179 -5.12 2.48 10.03
CA LEU A 179 -5.61 2.40 11.40
C LEU A 179 -5.78 0.94 11.87
N ASP A 180 -6.41 0.11 11.05
CA ASP A 180 -6.77 -1.26 11.40
C ASP A 180 -5.64 -2.27 11.20
N ILE A 181 -4.71 -2.04 10.27
CA ILE A 181 -3.57 -2.94 10.04
C ILE A 181 -2.29 -2.35 10.61
N LYS A 182 -1.83 -1.22 10.07
CA LYS A 182 -0.50 -0.68 10.39
C LYS A 182 -0.42 -0.22 11.86
N CYS A 183 -1.38 0.57 12.35
CA CYS A 183 -1.38 1.06 13.72
C CYS A 183 -1.49 -0.08 14.73
N ARG A 184 -2.41 -1.02 14.50
CA ARG A 184 -2.58 -2.22 15.33
C ARG A 184 -1.31 -3.06 15.40
N MET A 185 -0.64 -3.32 14.27
CA MET A 185 0.58 -4.13 14.24
C MET A 185 1.81 -3.40 14.81
N ALA A 186 1.91 -2.09 14.60
CA ALA A 186 3.08 -1.31 14.98
C ALA A 186 2.96 -0.60 16.33
N GLY A 187 1.78 -0.65 16.96
CA GLY A 187 1.47 0.08 18.19
C GLY A 187 1.51 1.60 17.99
N LEU A 188 1.12 2.07 16.81
CA LEU A 188 1.05 3.51 16.50
C LEU A 188 -0.33 4.05 16.90
N ARG A 189 -0.36 5.30 17.34
CA ARG A 189 -1.60 6.03 17.64
C ARG A 189 -1.53 7.39 16.96
N PRO A 190 -2.34 7.65 15.92
CA PRO A 190 -2.38 8.96 15.29
C PRO A 190 -2.97 10.00 16.23
N ASP A 191 -2.37 11.18 16.26
CA ASP A 191 -2.86 12.31 17.06
C ASP A 191 -3.84 13.20 16.28
N ALA A 192 -3.76 13.20 14.95
CA ALA A 192 -4.67 13.90 14.06
C ALA A 192 -4.69 13.25 12.67
N VAL A 193 -5.76 13.49 11.92
CA VAL A 193 -5.93 13.08 10.52
C VAL A 193 -6.25 14.30 9.67
N VAL A 194 -5.59 14.41 8.52
CA VAL A 194 -5.90 15.42 7.51
C VAL A 194 -6.59 14.73 6.35
N ILE A 195 -7.83 15.14 6.03
CA ILE A 195 -8.54 14.68 4.83
C ILE A 195 -8.36 15.73 3.75
N VAL A 196 -7.67 15.36 2.67
CA VAL A 196 -7.45 16.25 1.53
C VAL A 196 -8.65 16.19 0.58
N ALA A 197 -9.13 17.35 0.15
CA ALA A 197 -10.20 17.48 -0.83
C ALA A 197 -9.89 18.59 -1.84
N THR A 198 -10.58 18.57 -2.98
CA THR A 198 -10.57 19.66 -3.97
C THR A 198 -12.00 19.94 -4.40
N VAL A 199 -12.32 21.19 -4.70
CA VAL A 199 -13.64 21.59 -5.20
C VAL A 199 -14.00 20.79 -6.46
N ARG A 200 -13.04 20.63 -7.36
CA ARG A 200 -13.19 19.85 -8.60
C ARG A 200 -13.54 18.38 -8.36
N ALA A 201 -12.87 17.70 -7.41
CA ALA A 201 -13.18 16.31 -7.09
C ALA A 201 -14.58 16.16 -6.51
N LEU A 202 -15.00 17.10 -5.65
CA LEU A 202 -16.34 17.09 -5.09
C LEU A 202 -17.40 17.32 -6.18
N LYS A 203 -17.23 18.31 -7.08
CA LYS A 203 -18.12 18.46 -8.25
C LYS A 203 -18.22 17.18 -9.08
N HIS A 204 -17.10 16.50 -9.30
CA HIS A 204 -17.09 15.22 -10.02
C HIS A 204 -17.90 14.14 -9.29
N HIS A 205 -17.77 14.04 -7.96
CA HIS A 205 -18.61 13.14 -7.15
C HIS A 205 -20.10 13.51 -7.22
N GLY A 206 -20.44 14.78 -7.44
CA GLY A 206 -21.80 15.23 -7.69
C GLY A 206 -22.31 15.06 -9.12
N GLY A 207 -21.50 14.47 -10.01
CA GLY A 207 -21.88 14.13 -11.39
C GLY A 207 -21.39 15.10 -12.46
N ALA A 208 -20.58 16.12 -12.12
CA ALA A 208 -19.98 16.98 -13.12
C ALA A 208 -19.00 16.19 -14.00
N LEU A 209 -19.08 16.39 -15.32
CA LEU A 209 -18.17 15.76 -16.27
C LEU A 209 -16.77 16.37 -16.16
N LYS A 210 -15.74 15.59 -16.51
CA LYS A 210 -14.33 15.98 -16.41
C LYS A 210 -14.01 17.30 -17.13
N GLU A 211 -14.68 17.56 -18.24
CA GLU A 211 -14.53 18.76 -19.06
C GLU A 211 -15.17 20.02 -18.45
N ASP A 212 -16.11 19.87 -17.52
CA ASP A 212 -16.83 20.97 -16.89
C ASP A 212 -16.28 21.35 -15.50
N LEU A 213 -15.31 20.60 -14.96
CA LEU A 213 -14.80 20.80 -13.60
C LEU A 213 -14.20 22.18 -13.33
N ASN A 214 -13.80 22.91 -14.37
CA ASN A 214 -13.22 24.26 -14.26
C ASN A 214 -14.27 25.38 -14.26
N LYS A 215 -15.55 25.06 -14.45
CA LYS A 215 -16.66 26.01 -14.35
C LYS A 215 -17.24 25.95 -12.94
N GLU A 216 -17.68 27.08 -12.41
CA GLU A 216 -18.41 27.11 -11.15
C GLU A 216 -19.67 26.24 -11.25
N ASP A 217 -19.88 25.33 -10.30
CA ASP A 217 -21.12 24.56 -10.18
C ASP A 217 -21.38 24.18 -8.72
N LEU A 218 -22.07 25.08 -8.00
CA LEU A 218 -22.47 24.85 -6.61
C LEU A 218 -23.44 23.67 -6.46
N THR A 219 -24.24 23.36 -7.49
CA THR A 219 -25.22 22.26 -7.43
C THR A 219 -24.51 20.91 -7.48
N ALA A 220 -23.56 20.74 -8.39
CA ALA A 220 -22.73 19.54 -8.43
C ALA A 220 -21.86 19.44 -7.18
N LEU A 221 -21.29 20.56 -6.72
CA LEU A 221 -20.50 20.59 -5.49
C LEU A 221 -21.30 20.10 -4.28
N GLU A 222 -22.52 20.63 -4.07
CA GLU A 222 -23.41 20.22 -2.99
C GLU A 222 -23.77 18.73 -3.08
N LYS A 223 -24.02 18.20 -4.28
CA LYS A 223 -24.30 16.78 -4.49
C LYS A 223 -23.10 15.86 -4.23
N GLY A 224 -21.88 16.36 -4.36
CA GLY A 224 -20.66 15.60 -4.15
C GLY A 224 -20.07 15.68 -2.74
N LEU A 225 -20.40 16.74 -1.99
CA LEU A 225 -20.02 16.92 -0.59
C LEU A 225 -20.27 15.71 0.32
N PRO A 226 -21.35 14.91 0.16
CA PRO A 226 -21.55 13.70 0.94
C PRO A 226 -20.37 12.72 0.93
N ASN A 227 -19.56 12.68 -0.13
CA ASN A 227 -18.35 11.85 -0.15
C ASN A 227 -17.34 12.29 0.92
N LEU A 228 -17.01 13.59 0.96
CA LEU A 228 -16.11 14.14 1.97
C LEU A 228 -16.68 13.98 3.37
N LEU A 229 -17.96 14.29 3.56
CA LEU A 229 -18.62 14.21 4.85
C LEU A 229 -18.65 12.78 5.39
N GLN A 230 -18.81 11.76 4.53
CA GLN A 230 -18.70 10.36 4.95
C GLN A 230 -17.28 10.00 5.41
N HIS A 231 -16.24 10.49 4.72
CA HIS A 231 -14.86 10.26 5.16
C HIS A 231 -14.56 10.97 6.47
N VAL A 232 -15.07 12.19 6.66
CA VAL A 232 -15.00 12.91 7.94
C VAL A 232 -15.68 12.11 9.05
N ASP A 233 -16.91 11.65 8.83
CA ASP A 233 -17.69 10.86 9.80
C ASP A 233 -16.97 9.56 10.19
N ASN A 234 -16.38 8.85 9.23
CA ASN A 234 -15.58 7.66 9.52
C ASN A 234 -14.43 8.00 10.49
N ILE A 235 -13.70 9.10 10.27
CA ILE A 235 -12.57 9.47 11.15
C ILE A 235 -13.04 9.96 12.52
N THR A 236 -14.01 10.87 12.58
CA THR A 236 -14.41 11.53 13.82
C THR A 236 -15.36 10.67 14.66
N ASN A 237 -16.27 9.95 14.02
CA ASN A 237 -17.32 9.21 14.71
C ASN A 237 -17.08 7.70 14.79
N VAL A 238 -16.37 7.08 13.85
CA VAL A 238 -15.99 5.66 13.96
C VAL A 238 -14.65 5.51 14.67
N TYR A 239 -13.59 6.12 14.14
CA TYR A 239 -12.23 5.99 14.71
C TYR A 239 -11.96 6.92 15.89
N LYS A 240 -12.82 7.91 16.14
CA LYS A 240 -12.72 8.88 17.25
C LYS A 240 -11.38 9.64 17.25
N LEU A 241 -10.92 10.04 16.06
CA LEU A 241 -9.69 10.81 15.88
C LEU A 241 -9.99 12.27 15.53
N PRO A 242 -9.15 13.23 15.99
CA PRO A 242 -9.22 14.61 15.51
C PRO A 242 -9.03 14.69 14.00
N CYS A 243 -9.88 15.45 13.32
CA CYS A 243 -9.89 15.58 11.87
C CYS A 243 -9.83 17.04 11.43
N VAL A 244 -9.02 17.33 10.42
CA VAL A 244 -8.99 18.61 9.70
C VAL A 244 -9.17 18.32 8.22
N VAL A 245 -9.99 19.11 7.53
CA VAL A 245 -10.09 19.06 6.07
C VAL A 245 -9.12 20.06 5.47
N ALA A 246 -8.25 19.60 4.57
CA ALA A 246 -7.40 20.46 3.76
C ALA A 246 -7.99 20.57 2.36
N ILE A 247 -8.42 21.78 1.97
CA ILE A 247 -8.85 22.06 0.60
C ILE A 247 -7.62 22.49 -0.18
N ASN A 248 -7.15 21.66 -1.11
CA ASN A 248 -6.08 22.08 -2.03
C ASN A 248 -6.66 23.03 -3.07
N ALA A 249 -6.17 24.27 -3.09
CA ALA A 249 -6.68 25.33 -3.95
C ALA A 249 -6.30 25.10 -5.41
N PHE A 250 -7.25 25.34 -6.32
CA PHE A 250 -6.98 25.47 -7.75
C PHE A 250 -7.32 26.88 -8.26
N PRO A 251 -6.62 27.40 -9.29
CA PRO A 251 -6.89 28.74 -9.83
C PRO A 251 -8.32 28.96 -10.36
N THR A 252 -9.06 27.88 -10.62
CA THR A 252 -10.44 27.92 -11.14
C THR A 252 -11.50 27.81 -10.04
N ASP A 253 -11.11 27.52 -8.81
CA ASP A 253 -12.04 27.38 -7.70
C ASP A 253 -12.55 28.78 -7.32
N THR A 254 -13.87 28.94 -7.23
CA THR A 254 -14.44 30.24 -6.85
C THR A 254 -14.54 30.38 -5.33
N GLU A 255 -14.54 31.63 -4.85
CA GLU A 255 -14.78 31.93 -3.44
C GLU A 255 -16.12 31.36 -2.93
N ALA A 256 -17.13 31.30 -3.79
CA ALA A 256 -18.43 30.72 -3.44
C ALA A 256 -18.32 29.19 -3.23
N GLU A 257 -17.59 28.49 -4.10
CA GLU A 257 -17.36 27.05 -3.98
C GLU A 257 -16.54 26.71 -2.73
N ILE A 258 -15.43 27.42 -2.51
CA ILE A 258 -14.59 27.21 -1.32
C ILE A 258 -15.39 27.45 -0.03
N ARG A 259 -16.20 28.52 -0.01
CA ARG A 259 -17.06 28.83 1.13
C ARG A 259 -18.08 27.74 1.41
N LEU A 260 -18.74 27.21 0.38
CA LEU A 260 -19.70 26.12 0.55
C LEU A 260 -19.05 24.87 1.18
N VAL A 261 -17.84 24.51 0.76
CA VAL A 261 -17.12 23.38 1.36
C VAL A 261 -16.79 23.65 2.83
N LYS A 262 -16.30 24.86 3.16
CA LYS A 262 -16.00 25.27 4.53
C LYS A 262 -17.23 25.20 5.43
N GLU A 263 -18.33 25.83 5.02
CA GLU A 263 -19.59 25.86 5.77
C GLU A 263 -20.09 24.43 6.05
N LYS A 264 -20.05 23.53 5.05
CA LYS A 264 -20.50 22.14 5.24
C LYS A 264 -19.62 21.31 6.15
N CYS A 265 -18.32 21.58 6.16
CA CYS A 265 -17.40 20.92 7.09
C CYS A 265 -17.55 21.48 8.52
N GLU A 266 -17.77 22.79 8.67
CA GLU A 266 -18.02 23.43 9.96
C GLU A 266 -19.35 22.96 10.58
N GLU A 267 -20.41 22.80 9.76
CA GLU A 267 -21.67 22.15 10.16
C GLU A 267 -21.44 20.72 10.69
N ALA A 268 -20.47 20.00 10.13
CA ALA A 268 -20.05 18.66 10.58
C ALA A 268 -19.07 18.70 11.78
N GLY A 269 -18.73 19.88 12.30
CA GLY A 269 -17.88 20.05 13.48
C GLY A 269 -16.39 19.84 13.24
N VAL A 270 -15.91 19.94 11.99
CA VAL A 270 -14.48 19.82 11.67
C VAL A 270 -13.88 21.12 11.15
N HIS A 271 -12.63 21.38 11.52
CA HIS A 271 -11.88 22.52 11.01
C HIS A 271 -11.48 22.33 9.55
N VAL A 272 -11.44 23.42 8.80
CA VAL A 272 -11.02 23.44 7.40
C VAL A 272 -9.89 24.45 7.22
N ALA A 273 -8.87 24.04 6.48
CA ALA A 273 -7.80 24.92 6.02
C ALA A 273 -7.74 24.91 4.49
N LEU A 274 -7.56 26.09 3.89
CA LEU A 274 -7.17 26.20 2.50
C LEU A 274 -5.66 25.97 2.41
N SER A 275 -5.23 25.20 1.41
CA SER A 275 -3.83 24.80 1.21
C SER A 275 -3.33 25.27 -0.15
N GLU A 276 -2.26 26.06 -0.14
CA GLU A 276 -1.56 26.64 -1.31
C GLU A 276 -0.07 26.22 -1.35
N VAL A 277 0.23 25.06 -0.75
CA VAL A 277 1.59 24.48 -0.63
C VAL A 277 2.18 24.01 -1.96
#